data_AF-A0A3S4HKA2-F1
#
_entry.id   AF-A0A3S4HKA2-F1
#
_cell.length_a   1.000
_cell.length_b   1.000
_cell.length_c   1.000
_cell.angle_alpha   90.00
_cell.angle_beta   90.00
_cell.angle_gamma   90.00
#
_symmetry.space_group_name_H-M   'P 1'
#
loop_
_entity.id
_entity.type
_entity.pdbx_description
1 polymer ?
#
loop_
_entity_poly.entity_id
_entity_poly.type
_entity_poly.pdbx_seq_one_letter_code
_entity_poly.pdbx_strand_id
1 'polypeptide(L)'
;MLAQDQADPREAEANAWLHDLTRFMPRDALPLGACEMELVEFAKQRAFEADQLLSRGANMEQLERYCARYGVEPPAGKTDAGRAKRVACNLWWRRALRRANARRSEHLSIQLGLVHRRHGLYASHDAITRRREQKRRNRGLLEALAAINELGQEYTLQELADLSTSNPVIRRAELMVRIAGFEHIAVGLECAGEFITVTAPSKFHPRHAKSGKRNAKYNGATPSTPATICKPCGHALPPPWRASASARLASAWRSRTTMARRTCMRCCSWPRTRSKPSAPLWPAMPCAKTAKSWACAMR
;
A
#
# COMPACT_ATOMS: atom_id res chain seq x y z
N MET A 1 45.34 -37.48 10.26
CA MET A 1 44.72 -36.44 11.11
C MET A 1 44.20 -35.36 10.19
N LEU A 2 42.90 -35.37 9.89
CA LEU A 2 42.28 -34.25 9.17
C LEU A 2 42.25 -33.07 10.13
N ALA A 3 42.95 -31.99 9.76
CA ALA A 3 42.90 -30.73 10.49
C ALA A 3 41.43 -30.31 10.58
N GLN A 4 40.91 -30.20 11.79
CA GLN A 4 39.60 -29.61 12.02
C GLN A 4 39.73 -28.14 11.63
N ASP A 5 39.14 -27.76 10.51
CA ASP A 5 38.94 -26.38 10.09
C ASP A 5 38.20 -25.66 11.22
N GLN A 6 38.92 -24.86 12.01
CA GLN A 6 38.30 -24.00 13.01
C GLN A 6 37.63 -22.85 12.25
N ALA A 7 36.32 -22.93 12.10
CA ALA A 7 35.52 -21.90 11.43
C ALA A 7 35.80 -20.51 12.03
N ASP A 8 36.04 -19.51 11.17
CA ASP A 8 36.33 -18.13 11.59
C ASP A 8 35.12 -17.58 12.40
N PRO A 9 35.34 -17.02 13.61
CA PRO A 9 34.27 -16.43 14.40
C PRO A 9 33.46 -15.35 13.65
N ARG A 10 34.07 -14.65 12.69
CA ARG A 10 33.36 -13.67 11.84
C ARG A 10 32.40 -14.34 10.87
N GLU A 11 32.79 -15.48 10.32
CA GLU A 11 31.92 -16.27 9.44
C GLU A 11 30.74 -16.83 10.23
N ALA A 12 30.99 -17.30 11.46
CA ALA A 12 29.92 -17.75 12.36
C ALA A 12 28.93 -16.62 12.67
N GLU A 13 29.42 -15.40 12.97
CA GLU A 13 28.58 -14.22 13.21
C GLU A 13 27.78 -13.82 11.96
N ALA A 14 28.42 -13.78 10.79
CA ALA A 14 27.77 -13.45 9.52
C ALA A 14 26.68 -14.48 9.16
N ASN A 15 26.94 -15.76 9.36
CA ASN A 15 25.98 -16.83 9.14
C ASN A 15 24.81 -16.75 10.11
N ALA A 16 25.07 -16.46 11.38
CA ALA A 16 24.02 -16.25 12.38
C ALA A 16 23.13 -15.04 12.00
N TRP A 17 23.73 -13.95 11.54
CA TRP A 17 23.01 -12.77 11.07
C TRP A 17 22.15 -13.06 9.84
N LEU A 18 22.68 -13.78 8.84
CA LEU A 18 21.92 -14.20 7.66
C LEU A 18 20.75 -15.11 8.04
N HIS A 19 20.98 -16.08 8.92
CA HIS A 19 19.94 -16.98 9.38
C HIS A 19 18.82 -16.23 10.11
N ASP A 20 19.16 -15.29 10.99
CA ASP A 20 18.17 -14.44 11.69
C ASP A 20 17.37 -13.59 10.71
N LEU A 21 18.05 -12.99 9.72
CA LEU A 21 17.44 -12.19 8.66
C LEU A 21 16.44 -13.01 7.85
N THR A 22 16.75 -14.27 7.54
CA THR A 22 15.89 -15.13 6.71
C THR A 22 14.88 -15.97 7.49
N ARG A 23 14.90 -15.95 8.84
CA ARG A 23 14.10 -16.83 9.70
C ARG A 23 12.59 -16.78 9.41
N PHE A 24 12.08 -15.65 8.95
CA PHE A 24 10.66 -15.48 8.63
C PHE A 24 10.22 -16.18 7.33
N MET A 25 11.16 -16.64 6.51
CA MET A 25 10.86 -17.29 5.24
C MET A 25 10.61 -18.78 5.44
N PRO A 26 9.48 -19.33 4.95
CA PRO A 26 9.29 -20.77 4.90
C PRO A 26 10.34 -21.41 3.99
N ARG A 27 10.89 -22.57 4.40
CA ARG A 27 11.93 -23.28 3.64
C ARG A 27 11.50 -23.66 2.23
N ASP A 28 10.24 -24.08 2.09
CA ASP A 28 9.68 -24.54 0.82
C ASP A 28 9.09 -23.39 -0.02
N ALA A 29 9.21 -22.14 0.43
CA ALA A 29 8.58 -21.02 -0.25
C ALA A 29 9.24 -20.71 -1.60
N LEU A 30 8.47 -20.12 -2.52
CA LEU A 30 9.01 -19.63 -3.78
C LEU A 30 10.24 -18.73 -3.54
N PRO A 31 11.37 -18.95 -4.24
CA PRO A 31 12.56 -18.11 -4.13
C PRO A 31 12.29 -16.63 -4.42
N LEU A 32 12.97 -15.72 -3.72
CA LEU A 32 12.74 -14.28 -3.85
C LEU A 32 13.07 -13.75 -5.26
N GLY A 33 14.10 -14.32 -5.88
CA GLY A 33 14.54 -14.00 -7.24
C GLY A 33 13.75 -14.72 -8.34
N ALA A 34 12.71 -15.48 -8.00
CA ALA A 34 11.99 -16.28 -8.99
C ALA A 34 11.38 -15.40 -10.09
N CYS A 35 11.60 -15.79 -11.33
CA CYS A 35 11.01 -15.15 -12.49
C CYS A 35 9.52 -15.52 -12.65
N GLU A 36 8.83 -14.85 -13.58
CA GLU A 36 7.40 -15.09 -13.80
C GLU A 36 7.11 -16.52 -14.29
N MET A 37 8.02 -17.13 -15.05
CA MET A 37 7.88 -18.52 -15.52
C MET A 37 7.95 -19.51 -14.36
N GLU A 38 8.97 -19.39 -13.49
CA GLU A 38 9.13 -20.21 -12.29
C GLU A 38 7.93 -20.05 -11.35
N LEU A 39 7.41 -18.82 -11.20
CA LEU A 39 6.22 -18.57 -10.39
C LEU A 39 4.99 -19.32 -10.93
N VAL A 40 4.81 -19.33 -12.26
CA VAL A 40 3.70 -20.03 -12.91
C VAL A 40 3.83 -21.53 -12.73
N GLU A 41 5.03 -22.08 -12.95
CA GLU A 41 5.27 -23.52 -12.84
C GLU A 41 5.12 -23.99 -11.39
N PHE A 42 5.69 -23.26 -10.44
CA PHE A 42 5.52 -23.52 -9.02
C PHE A 42 4.04 -23.50 -8.64
N ALA A 43 3.26 -22.54 -9.13
CA ALA A 43 1.82 -22.45 -8.85
C ALA A 43 1.02 -23.63 -9.42
N LYS A 44 1.36 -24.13 -10.62
CA LYS A 44 0.74 -25.32 -11.20
C LYS A 44 1.03 -26.55 -10.35
N GLN A 45 2.29 -26.75 -9.97
CA GLN A 45 2.70 -27.87 -9.14
C GLN A 45 1.98 -27.88 -7.78
N ARG A 46 1.92 -26.73 -7.08
CA ARG A 46 1.21 -26.63 -5.80
C ARG A 46 -0.29 -26.91 -5.94
N ALA A 47 -0.91 -26.45 -7.03
CA ALA A 47 -2.32 -26.69 -7.30
C ALA A 47 -2.61 -28.17 -7.56
N PHE A 48 -1.76 -28.83 -8.35
CA PHE A 48 -1.89 -30.26 -8.64
C PHE A 48 -1.72 -31.12 -7.38
N GLU A 49 -0.73 -30.84 -6.55
CA GLU A 49 -0.55 -31.55 -5.29
C GLU A 49 -1.72 -31.31 -4.31
N ALA A 50 -2.26 -30.09 -4.25
CA ALA A 50 -3.44 -29.81 -3.46
C ALA A 50 -4.68 -30.57 -3.96
N ASP A 51 -4.83 -30.72 -5.28
CA ASP A 51 -5.90 -31.52 -5.89
C ASP A 51 -5.75 -33.02 -5.57
N GLN A 52 -4.53 -33.54 -5.55
CA GLN A 52 -4.25 -34.89 -5.08
C GLN A 52 -4.60 -35.08 -3.60
N LEU A 53 -4.32 -34.09 -2.75
CA LEU A 53 -4.70 -34.13 -1.34
C LEU A 53 -6.22 -34.18 -1.19
N LEU A 54 -6.95 -33.35 -1.93
CA LEU A 54 -8.41 -33.38 -1.95
C LEU A 54 -8.95 -34.74 -2.39
N SER A 55 -8.37 -35.33 -3.44
CA SER A 55 -8.76 -36.65 -3.95
C SER A 55 -8.57 -37.76 -2.91
N ARG A 56 -7.60 -37.60 -1.99
CA ARG A 56 -7.36 -38.51 -0.85
C ARG A 56 -8.26 -38.24 0.35
N GLY A 57 -9.23 -37.31 0.23
CA GLY A 57 -10.14 -36.94 1.32
C GLY A 57 -9.56 -35.95 2.32
N ALA A 58 -8.60 -35.10 1.91
CA ALA A 58 -8.04 -34.11 2.82
C ALA A 58 -9.08 -33.09 3.31
N ASN A 59 -9.06 -32.81 4.61
CA ASN A 59 -9.92 -31.80 5.23
C ASN A 59 -9.35 -30.38 5.04
N MET A 60 -10.14 -29.36 5.39
CA MET A 60 -9.74 -27.96 5.20
C MET A 60 -8.50 -27.58 6.05
N GLU A 61 -8.37 -28.12 7.26
CA GLU A 61 -7.21 -27.87 8.14
C GLU A 61 -5.90 -28.37 7.50
N GLN A 62 -5.92 -29.55 6.88
CA GLN A 62 -4.77 -30.09 6.15
C GLN A 62 -4.39 -29.21 4.96
N LEU A 63 -5.36 -28.66 4.24
CA LEU A 63 -5.12 -27.73 3.13
C LEU A 63 -4.58 -26.37 3.62
N GLU A 64 -5.04 -25.88 4.76
CA GLU A 64 -4.50 -24.67 5.38
C GLU A 64 -3.04 -24.86 5.80
N ARG A 65 -2.72 -26.00 6.42
CA ARG A 65 -1.34 -26.37 6.74
C ARG A 65 -0.47 -26.51 5.50
N TYR A 66 -1.02 -27.06 4.42
CA TYR A 66 -0.34 -27.11 3.11
C TYR A 66 -0.05 -25.70 2.59
N CYS A 67 -1.02 -24.77 2.64
CA CYS A 67 -0.80 -23.36 2.26
C CYS A 67 0.26 -22.67 3.13
N ALA A 68 0.21 -22.88 4.44
CA ALA A 68 1.12 -22.29 5.41
C ALA A 68 2.57 -22.73 5.19
N ARG A 69 2.79 -24.00 4.79
CA ARG A 69 4.11 -24.54 4.43
C ARG A 69 4.85 -23.69 3.38
N TYR A 70 4.11 -23.13 2.42
CA TYR A 70 4.65 -22.27 1.36
C TYR A 70 4.58 -20.77 1.71
N GLY A 71 4.18 -20.41 2.93
CA GLY A 71 4.01 -19.02 3.37
C GLY A 71 2.86 -18.31 2.68
N VAL A 72 1.82 -19.05 2.30
CA VAL A 72 0.62 -18.50 1.66
C VAL A 72 -0.54 -18.53 2.65
N GLU A 73 -1.18 -17.38 2.84
CA GLU A 73 -2.43 -17.28 3.61
C GLU A 73 -3.53 -18.09 2.89
N PRO A 74 -4.26 -18.97 3.60
CA PRO A 74 -5.30 -19.79 2.98
C PRO A 74 -6.43 -18.93 2.40
N PRO A 75 -7.17 -19.45 1.41
CA PRO A 75 -8.21 -18.68 0.75
C PRO A 75 -9.35 -18.35 1.72
N ALA A 76 -9.75 -17.08 1.75
CA ALA A 76 -11.00 -16.67 2.36
C ALA A 76 -12.20 -17.15 1.52
N GLY A 77 -13.25 -17.65 2.16
CA GLY A 77 -14.47 -18.09 1.51
C GLY A 77 -15.57 -18.40 2.53
N LYS A 78 -16.83 -18.36 2.09
CA LYS A 78 -18.00 -18.65 2.94
C LYS A 78 -18.18 -20.15 3.21
N THR A 79 -17.74 -20.99 2.29
CA THR A 79 -17.93 -22.45 2.30
C THR A 79 -16.60 -23.16 2.15
N ASP A 80 -16.38 -24.24 2.89
CA ASP A 80 -15.13 -25.01 2.80
C ASP A 80 -14.92 -25.66 1.43
N ALA A 81 -15.98 -26.17 0.79
CA ALA A 81 -15.88 -26.70 -0.58
C ALA A 81 -15.35 -25.65 -1.58
N GLY A 82 -15.80 -24.39 -1.46
CA GLY A 82 -15.30 -23.29 -2.28
C GLY A 82 -13.85 -22.89 -1.95
N ARG A 83 -13.43 -23.02 -0.70
CA ARG A 83 -12.04 -22.79 -0.28
C ARG A 83 -11.13 -23.88 -0.81
N ALA A 84 -11.51 -25.15 -0.64
CA ALA A 84 -10.84 -26.32 -1.19
C ALA A 84 -10.58 -26.20 -2.71
N LYS A 85 -11.62 -25.89 -3.49
CA LYS A 85 -11.49 -25.66 -4.95
C LYS A 85 -10.52 -24.53 -5.30
N ARG A 86 -10.39 -23.49 -4.47
CA ARG A 86 -9.39 -22.43 -4.68
C ARG A 86 -7.97 -22.93 -4.41
N VAL A 87 -7.77 -23.77 -3.39
CA VAL A 87 -6.46 -24.38 -3.13
C VAL A 87 -6.04 -25.32 -4.26
N ALA A 88 -6.97 -26.01 -4.92
CA ALA A 88 -6.68 -26.80 -6.13
C ALA A 88 -6.50 -25.96 -7.41
N CYS A 89 -6.67 -24.63 -7.36
CA CYS A 89 -6.64 -23.76 -8.54
C CYS A 89 -5.27 -23.11 -8.74
N ASN A 90 -4.60 -23.39 -9.87
CA ASN A 90 -3.31 -22.78 -10.22
C ASN A 90 -3.38 -21.24 -10.31
N LEU A 91 -4.49 -20.68 -10.81
CA LEU A 91 -4.66 -19.22 -10.93
C LEU A 91 -4.78 -18.55 -9.56
N TRP A 92 -5.33 -19.25 -8.56
CA TRP A 92 -5.34 -18.77 -7.19
C TRP A 92 -3.91 -18.78 -6.62
N TRP A 93 -3.20 -19.91 -6.72
CA TRP A 93 -1.81 -20.03 -6.29
C TRP A 93 -0.91 -18.95 -6.91
N ARG A 94 -1.02 -18.71 -8.22
CA ARG A 94 -0.25 -17.67 -8.92
C ARG A 94 -0.41 -16.30 -8.28
N ARG A 95 -1.66 -15.91 -7.95
CA ARG A 95 -1.96 -14.62 -7.29
C ARG A 95 -1.47 -14.59 -5.85
N ALA A 96 -1.64 -15.69 -5.12
CA ALA A 96 -1.28 -15.81 -3.72
C ALA A 96 0.24 -15.80 -3.52
N LEU A 97 0.97 -16.61 -4.29
CA LEU A 97 2.44 -16.68 -4.29
C LEU A 97 3.07 -15.37 -4.74
N ARG A 98 2.56 -14.71 -5.80
CA ARG A 98 3.08 -13.40 -6.21
C ARG A 98 2.98 -12.38 -5.08
N ARG A 99 1.85 -12.35 -4.37
CA ARG A 99 1.65 -11.45 -3.23
C ARG A 99 2.58 -11.80 -2.08
N ALA A 100 2.67 -13.08 -1.71
CA ALA A 100 3.54 -13.56 -0.64
C ALA A 100 5.01 -13.26 -0.94
N ASN A 101 5.48 -13.56 -2.15
CA ASN A 101 6.85 -13.32 -2.58
C ASN A 101 7.21 -11.82 -2.58
N ALA A 102 6.32 -10.98 -3.10
CA ALA A 102 6.52 -9.53 -3.08
C ALA A 102 6.59 -8.97 -1.65
N ARG A 103 5.71 -9.42 -0.75
CA ARG A 103 5.73 -9.04 0.67
C ARG A 103 7.01 -9.46 1.37
N ARG A 104 7.46 -10.70 1.15
CA ARG A 104 8.71 -11.25 1.72
C ARG A 104 9.93 -10.49 1.20
N SER A 105 10.00 -10.25 -0.11
CA SER A 105 11.09 -9.48 -0.74
C SER A 105 11.19 -8.05 -0.19
N GLU A 106 10.04 -7.39 -0.02
CA GLU A 106 10.01 -6.04 0.56
C GLU A 106 10.37 -6.04 2.05
N HIS A 107 9.89 -7.02 2.82
CA HIS A 107 10.26 -7.15 4.23
C HIS A 107 11.77 -7.35 4.41
N LEU A 108 12.38 -8.20 3.58
CA LEU A 108 13.83 -8.39 3.56
C LEU A 108 14.56 -7.09 3.20
N SER A 109 14.08 -6.38 2.16
CA SER A 109 14.65 -5.09 1.75
C SER A 109 14.59 -4.03 2.86
N ILE A 110 13.50 -4.02 3.63
CA ILE A 110 13.35 -3.16 4.81
C ILE A 110 14.39 -3.51 5.88
N GLN A 111 14.55 -4.80 6.21
CA GLN A 111 15.51 -5.26 7.21
C GLN A 111 16.96 -4.96 6.80
N LEU A 112 17.31 -5.22 5.53
CA LEU A 112 18.60 -4.87 4.91
C LEU A 112 18.85 -3.36 4.87
N GLY A 113 17.79 -2.55 4.94
CA GLY A 113 17.90 -1.09 4.94
C GLY A 113 17.89 -0.43 3.59
N LEU A 114 17.41 -1.13 2.57
CA LEU A 114 17.24 -0.61 1.22
C LEU A 114 16.05 0.36 1.11
N VAL A 115 15.25 0.48 2.18
CA VAL A 115 14.07 1.35 2.28
C VAL A 115 14.30 2.45 3.31
N HIS A 116 14.72 3.62 2.82
CA HIS A 116 14.84 4.88 3.56
C HIS A 116 15.15 6.03 2.59
N ARG A 117 15.17 7.27 3.10
CA ARG A 117 15.36 8.49 2.30
C ARG A 117 16.58 8.52 1.38
N ARG A 118 17.69 7.83 1.71
CA ARG A 118 18.92 7.80 0.88
C ARG A 118 18.93 6.65 -0.13
N HIS A 119 17.97 5.72 -0.05
CA HIS A 119 17.74 4.66 -1.02
C HIS A 119 16.28 4.77 -1.50
N GLY A 120 15.50 3.69 -1.43
CA GLY A 120 14.07 3.73 -1.73
C GLY A 120 13.28 4.45 -0.64
N LEU A 121 12.71 5.62 -0.94
CA LEU A 121 12.04 6.46 0.06
C LEU A 121 10.84 5.76 0.75
N TYR A 122 10.04 5.02 -0.02
CA TYR A 122 8.82 4.35 0.45
C TYR A 122 8.78 2.85 0.16
N ALA A 123 9.53 2.41 -0.83
CA ALA A 123 9.59 1.02 -1.25
C ALA A 123 10.97 0.74 -1.83
N SER A 124 11.39 -0.52 -1.81
CA SER A 124 12.62 -0.95 -2.48
C SER A 124 12.59 -0.68 -3.99
N HIS A 125 13.77 -0.52 -4.60
CA HIS A 125 13.89 -0.41 -6.06
C HIS A 125 13.28 -1.62 -6.78
N ASP A 126 13.51 -2.81 -6.22
CA ASP A 126 12.96 -4.07 -6.70
C ASP A 126 11.42 -4.08 -6.68
N ALA A 127 10.78 -3.63 -5.60
CA ALA A 127 9.32 -3.48 -5.55
C ALA A 127 8.79 -2.47 -6.58
N ILE A 128 9.51 -1.35 -6.79
CA ILE A 128 9.15 -0.35 -7.81
C ILE A 128 9.22 -0.96 -9.21
N THR A 129 10.31 -1.68 -9.53
CA THR A 129 10.51 -2.35 -10.81
C THR A 129 9.40 -3.38 -11.06
N ARG A 130 9.14 -4.29 -10.12
CA ARG A 130 8.04 -5.27 -10.23
C ARG A 130 6.69 -4.60 -10.46
N ARG A 131 6.42 -3.48 -9.79
CA ARG A 131 5.17 -2.72 -9.96
C ARG A 131 5.08 -2.07 -11.34
N ARG A 132 6.18 -1.54 -11.88
CA ARG A 132 6.23 -0.97 -13.23
C ARG A 132 5.97 -2.05 -14.29
N GLU A 133 6.62 -3.20 -14.17
CA GLU A 133 6.39 -4.35 -15.06
C GLU A 133 4.95 -4.84 -15.01
N GLN A 134 4.37 -4.95 -13.80
CA GLN A 134 2.96 -5.31 -13.64
C GLN A 134 2.05 -4.31 -14.38
N LYS A 135 2.28 -3.00 -14.22
CA LYS A 135 1.51 -1.97 -14.92
C LYS A 135 1.67 -2.09 -16.43
N ARG A 136 2.89 -2.31 -16.93
CA ARG A 136 3.17 -2.51 -18.36
C ARG A 136 2.40 -3.71 -18.93
N ARG A 137 2.44 -4.86 -18.24
CA ARG A 137 1.70 -6.06 -18.66
C ARG A 137 0.19 -5.84 -18.66
N ASN A 138 -0.34 -5.20 -17.61
CA ASN A 138 -1.76 -4.89 -17.54
C ASN A 138 -2.19 -3.91 -18.65
N ARG A 139 -1.38 -2.89 -18.94
CA ARG A 139 -1.66 -1.94 -20.01
C ARG A 139 -1.72 -2.62 -21.37
N GLY A 140 -0.72 -3.44 -21.71
CA GLY A 140 -0.73 -4.20 -22.96
C GLY A 140 -1.94 -5.14 -23.09
N LEU A 141 -2.42 -5.73 -21.99
CA LEU A 141 -3.65 -6.52 -21.99
C LEU A 141 -4.89 -5.67 -22.27
N LEU A 142 -5.01 -4.48 -21.66
CA LEU A 142 -6.15 -3.60 -21.85
C LEU A 142 -6.17 -2.93 -23.23
N GLU A 143 -5.01 -2.66 -23.81
CA GLU A 143 -4.86 -2.15 -25.17
C GLU A 143 -5.24 -3.21 -26.22
N ALA A 144 -4.98 -4.49 -25.94
CA ALA A 144 -5.29 -5.60 -26.84
C ALA A 144 -6.76 -6.04 -26.81
N LEU A 145 -7.57 -5.55 -25.87
CA LEU A 145 -8.97 -5.92 -25.71
C LEU A 145 -9.86 -4.74 -26.09
N ALA A 146 -10.83 -4.99 -26.98
CA ALA A 146 -11.86 -4.04 -27.36
C ALA A 146 -13.21 -4.39 -26.73
N ALA A 147 -14.01 -3.37 -26.46
CA ALA A 147 -15.40 -3.46 -26.04
C ALA A 147 -16.27 -2.71 -27.05
N ILE A 148 -17.38 -3.36 -27.42
CA ILE A 148 -18.36 -2.82 -28.37
C ILE A 148 -19.66 -2.57 -27.60
N ASN A 149 -20.22 -1.37 -27.74
CA ASN A 149 -21.49 -1.02 -27.12
C ASN A 149 -22.70 -1.36 -28.02
N GLU A 150 -23.91 -1.17 -27.49
CA GLU A 150 -25.17 -1.44 -28.21
C GLU A 150 -25.37 -0.55 -29.44
N LEU A 151 -24.65 0.58 -29.53
CA LEU A 151 -24.67 1.52 -30.66
C LEU A 151 -23.59 1.20 -31.71
N GLY A 152 -22.86 0.09 -31.56
CA GLY A 152 -21.80 -0.33 -32.47
C GLY A 152 -20.49 0.45 -32.35
N GLN A 153 -20.32 1.27 -31.30
CA GLN A 153 -19.05 1.98 -31.04
C GLN A 153 -18.05 1.02 -30.39
N GLU A 154 -16.83 1.00 -30.93
CA GLU A 154 -15.73 0.17 -30.45
C GLU A 154 -14.69 1.04 -29.75
N TYR A 155 -14.31 0.64 -28.53
CA TYR A 155 -13.25 1.26 -27.75
C TYR A 155 -12.35 0.20 -27.15
N THR A 156 -11.07 0.50 -27.00
CA THR A 156 -10.17 -0.35 -26.21
C THR A 156 -10.56 -0.27 -24.73
N LEU A 157 -10.34 -1.35 -23.98
CA LEU A 157 -10.56 -1.32 -22.52
C LEU A 157 -9.64 -0.30 -21.84
N GLN A 158 -8.49 0.02 -22.44
CA GLN A 158 -7.59 1.05 -21.93
C GLN A 158 -8.20 2.46 -22.03
N GLU A 159 -8.82 2.81 -23.16
CA GLU A 159 -9.50 4.10 -23.33
C GLU A 159 -10.65 4.26 -22.31
N LEU A 160 -11.45 3.21 -22.12
CA LEU A 160 -12.51 3.21 -21.11
C LEU A 160 -11.96 3.35 -19.69
N ALA A 161 -10.83 2.69 -19.39
CA ALA A 161 -10.19 2.78 -18.09
C ALA A 161 -9.69 4.20 -17.79
N ASP A 162 -9.18 4.91 -18.79
CA ASP A 162 -8.63 6.26 -18.65
C ASP A 162 -9.69 7.34 -18.40
N LEU A 163 -10.95 7.08 -18.79
CA LEU A 163 -12.11 7.92 -18.49
C LEU A 163 -12.74 7.63 -17.11
N SER A 164 -12.35 6.51 -16.48
CA SER A 164 -12.92 6.08 -15.20
C SER A 164 -12.15 6.61 -13.99
N THR A 165 -12.69 6.36 -12.79
CA THR A 165 -12.00 6.60 -11.51
C THR A 165 -10.75 5.73 -11.29
N SER A 166 -10.46 4.80 -12.22
CA SER A 166 -9.18 4.10 -12.28
C SER A 166 -8.03 5.05 -12.61
N ASN A 167 -8.31 6.13 -13.34
CA ASN A 167 -7.34 7.20 -13.61
C ASN A 167 -7.08 8.01 -12.33
N PRO A 168 -5.81 8.08 -11.85
CA PRO A 168 -5.48 8.79 -10.62
C PRO A 168 -5.76 10.29 -10.69
N VAL A 169 -5.75 10.90 -11.88
CA VAL A 169 -6.09 12.32 -12.08
C VAL A 169 -7.57 12.55 -11.81
N ILE A 170 -8.44 11.74 -12.41
CA ILE A 170 -9.89 11.80 -12.20
C ILE A 170 -10.22 11.51 -10.74
N ARG A 171 -9.64 10.45 -10.15
CA ARG A 171 -9.85 10.11 -8.74
C ARG A 171 -9.42 11.25 -7.79
N ARG A 172 -8.33 11.95 -8.09
CA ARG A 172 -7.90 13.12 -7.32
C ARG A 172 -8.90 14.26 -7.46
N ALA A 173 -9.39 14.52 -8.67
CA ALA A 173 -10.40 15.54 -8.90
C ALA A 173 -11.68 15.23 -8.10
N GLU A 174 -12.16 13.99 -8.12
CA GLU A 174 -13.31 13.56 -7.32
C GLU A 174 -13.11 13.78 -5.81
N LEU A 175 -11.93 13.42 -5.28
CA LEU A 175 -11.60 13.65 -3.87
C LEU A 175 -11.67 15.15 -3.53
N MET A 176 -11.11 16.01 -4.38
CA MET A 176 -11.09 17.45 -4.17
C MET A 176 -12.50 18.06 -4.24
N VAL A 177 -13.32 17.62 -5.20
CA VAL A 177 -14.73 18.03 -5.31
C VAL A 177 -15.51 17.63 -4.05
N ARG A 178 -15.29 16.42 -3.53
CA ARG A 178 -15.92 15.98 -2.27
C ARG A 178 -15.48 16.83 -1.08
N ILE A 179 -14.19 17.12 -0.95
CA ILE A 179 -13.66 17.98 0.11
C ILE A 179 -14.31 19.36 0.05
N ALA A 180 -14.41 19.97 -1.14
CA ALA A 180 -15.06 21.27 -1.32
C ALA A 180 -16.56 21.21 -0.96
N GLY A 181 -17.28 20.15 -1.37
CA GLY A 181 -18.67 19.96 -0.99
C GLY A 181 -18.88 19.86 0.53
N PHE A 182 -18.01 19.12 1.23
CA PHE A 182 -18.05 19.03 2.68
C PHE A 182 -17.73 20.37 3.36
N GLU A 183 -16.81 21.15 2.80
CA GLU A 183 -16.49 22.49 3.29
C GLU A 183 -17.70 23.42 3.17
N HIS A 184 -18.43 23.41 2.05
CA HIS A 184 -19.66 24.19 1.90
C HIS A 184 -20.74 23.81 2.93
N ILE A 185 -20.92 22.52 3.19
CA ILE A 185 -21.87 22.05 4.20
C ILE A 185 -21.43 22.50 5.60
N ALA A 186 -20.13 22.37 5.93
CA ALA A 186 -19.60 22.77 7.23
C ALA A 186 -19.82 24.27 7.47
N VAL A 187 -19.57 25.12 6.47
CA VAL A 187 -19.86 26.56 6.54
C VAL A 187 -21.34 26.83 6.80
N GLY A 188 -22.25 26.12 6.11
CA GLY A 188 -23.69 26.27 6.33
C GLY A 188 -24.18 25.80 7.70
N LEU A 189 -23.43 24.92 8.36
CA LEU A 189 -23.70 24.44 9.72
C LEU A 189 -22.89 25.18 10.80
N GLU A 190 -22.23 26.28 10.43
CA GLU A 190 -21.34 27.05 11.33
C GLU A 190 -20.24 26.17 11.98
N CYS A 191 -19.81 25.13 11.26
CA CYS A 191 -18.78 24.18 11.66
C CYS A 191 -17.48 24.39 10.87
N ALA A 192 -16.35 23.94 11.42
CA ALA A 192 -15.08 23.89 10.69
C ALA A 192 -14.94 22.57 9.93
N GLY A 193 -14.52 22.64 8.66
CA GLY A 193 -14.10 21.47 7.88
C GLY A 193 -12.62 21.15 8.12
N GLU A 194 -12.30 19.91 8.50
CA GLU A 194 -10.91 19.47 8.72
C GLU A 194 -10.55 18.27 7.84
N PHE A 195 -9.41 18.35 7.15
CA PHE A 195 -8.83 17.23 6.40
C PHE A 195 -7.61 16.68 7.15
N ILE A 196 -7.78 15.53 7.80
CA ILE A 196 -6.75 14.94 8.67
C ILE A 196 -6.00 13.84 7.92
N THR A 197 -4.68 13.97 7.81
CA THR A 197 -3.80 12.89 7.37
C THR A 197 -3.07 12.30 8.57
N VAL A 198 -3.38 11.04 8.92
CA VAL A 198 -2.72 10.33 10.02
C VAL A 198 -1.55 9.52 9.47
N THR A 199 -0.33 9.81 9.94
CA THR A 199 0.88 9.07 9.56
C THR A 199 1.25 8.02 10.60
N ALA A 200 1.90 6.93 10.16
CA ALA A 200 2.40 5.88 11.03
C ALA A 200 3.41 6.41 12.08
N PRO A 201 3.30 6.04 13.36
CA PRO A 201 4.24 6.49 14.40
C PRO A 201 5.64 5.87 14.20
N SER A 202 6.65 6.49 14.82
CA SER A 202 8.08 6.14 14.67
C SER A 202 8.39 4.64 14.85
N LYS A 203 7.66 3.93 15.72
CA LYS A 203 7.86 2.48 15.96
C LYS A 203 7.65 1.58 14.75
N PHE A 204 6.98 2.06 13.71
CA PHE A 204 6.80 1.34 12.44
C PHE A 204 7.87 1.68 11.40
N HIS A 205 8.78 2.61 11.70
CA HIS A 205 9.84 3.03 10.79
C HIS A 205 11.16 2.38 11.19
N PRO A 206 11.76 1.52 10.36
CA PRO A 206 12.99 0.78 10.67
C PRO A 206 14.22 1.68 10.75
N ARG A 207 14.17 2.87 10.14
CA ARG A 207 15.29 3.80 10.01
C ARG A 207 14.86 5.24 10.20
N HIS A 208 15.77 6.05 10.73
CA HIS A 208 15.53 7.48 10.89
C HIS A 208 15.58 8.21 9.53
N ALA A 209 14.59 9.05 9.26
CA ALA A 209 14.44 9.73 7.97
C ALA A 209 15.63 10.63 7.57
N LYS A 210 16.32 11.26 8.53
CA LYS A 210 17.47 12.14 8.26
C LYS A 210 18.80 11.39 8.15
N SER A 211 19.06 10.49 9.10
CA SER A 211 20.37 9.84 9.22
C SER A 211 20.46 8.50 8.51
N GLY A 212 19.34 7.82 8.24
CA GLY A 212 19.32 6.45 7.69
C GLY A 212 19.76 5.37 8.69
N LYS A 213 20.16 5.75 9.91
CA LYS A 213 20.53 4.82 10.98
C LYS A 213 19.33 3.98 11.41
N ARG A 214 19.59 2.74 11.82
CA ARG A 214 18.58 1.81 12.35
C ARG A 214 17.90 2.44 13.57
N ASN A 215 16.57 2.36 13.59
CA ASN A 215 15.75 2.84 14.69
C ASN A 215 15.64 1.74 15.76
N ALA A 216 16.17 1.98 16.95
CA ALA A 216 16.08 1.04 18.07
C ALA A 216 14.64 0.81 18.55
N LYS A 217 13.71 1.74 18.28
CA LYS A 217 12.29 1.64 18.67
C LYS A 217 11.44 0.90 17.63
N TYR A 218 12.05 0.37 16.57
CA TYR A 218 11.33 -0.36 15.54
C TYR A 218 10.81 -1.69 16.07
N ASN A 219 9.53 -1.96 15.87
CA ASN A 219 8.85 -3.15 16.40
C ASN A 219 8.86 -4.36 15.46
N GLY A 220 9.61 -4.32 14.36
CA GLY A 220 9.64 -5.43 13.39
C GLY A 220 8.45 -5.48 12.43
N ALA A 221 7.60 -4.45 12.37
CA ALA A 221 6.40 -4.44 11.53
C ALA A 221 6.68 -4.80 10.06
N THR A 222 5.85 -5.66 9.50
CA THR A 222 5.94 -6.06 8.09
C THR A 222 5.11 -5.13 7.20
N PRO A 223 5.31 -5.13 5.86
CA PRO A 223 4.45 -4.38 4.94
C PRO A 223 2.96 -4.72 5.02
N SER A 224 2.59 -5.90 5.55
CA SER A 224 1.20 -6.28 5.78
C SER A 224 0.65 -5.80 7.13
N THR A 225 1.52 -5.39 8.05
CA THR A 225 1.10 -4.89 9.35
C THR A 225 0.41 -3.55 9.13
N PRO A 226 -0.89 -3.41 9.46
CA PRO A 226 -1.57 -2.14 9.33
C PRO A 226 -0.85 -1.12 10.23
N ALA A 227 -0.28 -0.10 9.62
CA ALA A 227 0.37 0.99 10.34
C ALA A 227 -0.66 1.98 10.94
N THR A 228 -1.95 1.65 10.82
CA THR A 228 -3.06 2.42 11.38
C THR A 228 -2.89 2.47 12.88
N ILE A 229 -2.85 3.72 13.37
CA ILE A 229 -3.18 4.20 14.70
C ILE A 229 -2.67 3.26 15.81
N CYS A 230 -1.67 3.77 16.52
CA CYS A 230 -1.37 3.37 17.90
C CYS A 230 -2.67 2.89 18.58
N LYS A 231 -2.69 1.73 19.24
CA LYS A 231 -3.65 1.55 20.32
C LYS A 231 -3.19 2.48 21.46
N PRO A 232 -3.79 3.68 21.65
CA PRO A 232 -4.07 4.13 22.99
C PRO A 232 -5.59 4.30 23.06
N CYS A 233 -6.18 3.71 24.09
CA CYS A 233 -7.60 3.72 24.44
C CYS A 233 -8.57 3.07 23.43
N GLY A 234 -9.19 1.97 23.87
CA GLY A 234 -10.28 1.28 23.17
C GLY A 234 -11.59 2.06 23.19
N HIS A 235 -11.59 3.30 22.70
CA HIS A 235 -12.82 4.02 22.40
C HIS A 235 -12.97 4.05 20.88
N ALA A 236 -14.00 3.35 20.38
CA ALA A 236 -14.53 3.62 19.06
C ALA A 236 -14.89 5.11 19.02
N LEU A 237 -14.26 5.87 18.12
CA LEU A 237 -14.80 7.18 17.79
C LEU A 237 -16.22 6.94 17.25
N PRO A 238 -17.27 7.53 17.82
CA PRO A 238 -18.59 7.46 17.21
C PRO A 238 -18.50 8.08 15.81
N PRO A 239 -19.32 7.62 14.85
CA PRO A 239 -19.35 8.20 13.52
C PRO A 239 -19.63 9.72 13.60
N PRO A 240 -19.02 10.53 12.70
CA PRO A 240 -18.91 11.98 12.85
C PRO A 240 -20.23 12.78 12.82
N TRP A 241 -21.39 12.11 12.68
CA TRP A 241 -22.70 12.77 12.60
C TRP A 241 -23.46 12.84 13.94
N ARG A 242 -22.87 12.39 15.07
CA ARG A 242 -23.41 12.63 16.41
C ARG A 242 -22.39 13.34 17.30
N ALA A 243 -22.17 14.62 17.05
CA ALA A 243 -21.58 15.51 18.03
C ALA A 243 -22.62 16.58 18.37
N SER A 244 -23.37 16.36 19.45
CA SER A 244 -24.05 17.44 20.16
C SER A 244 -22.98 18.42 20.62
N ALA A 245 -23.15 19.68 20.23
CA ALA A 245 -22.31 20.80 20.60
C ALA A 245 -22.04 20.82 22.11
N SER A 246 -20.79 20.62 22.51
CA SER A 246 -20.32 21.12 23.79
C SER A 246 -18.89 21.65 23.66
N ALA A 247 -18.75 22.96 23.89
CA ALA A 247 -17.52 23.73 23.76
C ALA A 247 -16.36 23.28 24.69
N ARG A 248 -16.58 22.27 25.56
CA ARG A 248 -15.59 21.82 26.55
C ARG A 248 -14.56 20.83 26.02
N LEU A 249 -14.80 20.15 24.89
CA LEU A 249 -13.82 19.21 24.31
C LEU A 249 -12.75 19.92 23.44
N ALA A 250 -13.04 21.12 22.94
CA ALA A 250 -12.09 21.88 22.11
C ALA A 250 -10.91 22.45 22.91
N SER A 251 -11.07 22.71 24.22
CA SER A 251 -9.98 23.20 25.08
C SER A 251 -9.03 22.08 25.51
N ALA A 252 -9.54 20.86 25.76
CA ALA A 252 -8.73 19.71 26.14
C ALA A 252 -7.83 19.19 25.00
N TRP A 253 -8.21 19.43 23.74
CA TRP A 253 -7.41 19.05 22.57
C TRP A 253 -6.28 20.05 22.25
N ARG A 254 -6.44 21.33 22.63
CA ARG A 254 -5.41 22.37 22.45
C ARG A 254 -4.18 22.18 23.34
N SER A 255 -4.31 21.53 24.49
CA SER A 255 -3.19 21.34 25.43
C SER A 255 -2.32 20.10 25.16
N ARG A 256 -2.78 19.14 24.34
CA ARG A 256 -2.01 17.92 23.98
C ARG A 256 -1.37 17.94 22.60
N THR A 257 -1.63 18.94 21.77
CA THR A 257 -1.04 19.08 20.42
C THR A 257 0.29 19.85 20.37
N THR A 258 0.77 20.35 21.52
CA THR A 258 2.03 21.10 21.61
C THR A 258 3.29 20.26 21.31
N MET A 259 3.19 18.94 21.23
CA MET A 259 4.32 18.05 20.91
C MET A 259 4.41 17.58 19.45
N ALA A 260 3.50 18.02 18.57
CA ALA A 260 3.51 17.66 17.14
C ALA A 260 4.01 18.78 16.20
N ARG A 261 4.38 19.95 16.74
CA ARG A 261 4.97 21.06 15.98
C ARG A 261 6.49 21.08 16.13
N ARG A 262 7.23 20.28 15.36
CA ARG A 262 8.66 20.61 15.06
C ARG A 262 9.33 19.91 13.87
N THR A 263 8.66 19.06 13.11
CA THR A 263 9.29 18.42 11.94
C THR A 263 8.34 18.23 10.76
N CYS A 264 7.74 19.30 10.24
CA CYS A 264 7.28 19.32 8.85
C CYS A 264 6.97 20.77 8.41
N MET A 265 7.99 21.57 8.20
CA MET A 265 7.87 22.86 7.50
C MET A 265 9.22 23.16 6.86
N ARG A 266 9.46 22.55 5.69
CA ARG A 266 10.48 22.96 4.70
C ARG A 266 10.28 22.15 3.43
N CYS A 267 9.26 22.54 2.67
CA CYS A 267 9.10 22.41 1.22
C CYS A 267 7.89 23.28 0.89
N CYS A 268 8.00 24.15 -0.12
CA CYS A 268 7.06 25.23 -0.50
C CYS A 268 7.21 26.54 0.29
N SER A 269 8.32 27.23 0.08
CA SER A 269 8.40 28.69 0.25
C SER A 269 7.94 29.36 -1.05
N TRP A 270 6.74 29.95 -1.04
CA TRP A 270 6.35 30.98 -2.01
C TRP A 270 6.50 32.35 -1.33
N PRO A 271 7.05 33.38 -2.02
CA PRO A 271 7.32 34.66 -1.41
C PRO A 271 6.01 35.40 -1.10
N ARG A 272 5.87 35.85 0.16
CA ARG A 272 4.82 36.78 0.59
C ARG A 272 5.10 38.16 0.00
N THR A 273 4.27 38.64 -0.91
CA THR A 273 4.15 40.07 -1.19
C THR A 273 2.94 40.68 -0.48
N ARG A 274 3.11 41.95 -0.12
CA ARG A 274 2.34 42.75 0.85
C ARG A 274 0.88 43.00 0.45
N SER A 275 0.03 42.93 1.47
CA SER A 275 -1.20 43.71 1.74
C SER A 275 -1.68 44.75 0.71
N LYS A 276 -2.97 44.72 0.39
CA LYS A 276 -3.89 45.88 0.35
C LYS A 276 -5.38 45.43 0.37
N PRO A 277 -6.35 46.30 0.74
CA PRO A 277 -7.52 45.93 1.54
C PRO A 277 -8.85 45.84 0.76
N SER A 278 -9.85 45.31 1.48
CA SER A 278 -11.31 45.24 1.27
C SER A 278 -11.97 46.10 0.18
N ALA A 279 -12.85 45.47 -0.62
CA ALA A 279 -14.01 46.10 -1.29
C ALA A 279 -15.10 45.03 -1.63
N PRO A 280 -16.38 45.42 -1.82
CA PRO A 280 -17.55 44.67 -1.36
C PRO A 280 -18.35 43.89 -2.44
N LEU A 281 -19.47 43.32 -1.96
CA LEU A 281 -20.43 42.35 -2.53
C LEU A 281 -21.21 42.72 -3.83
N TRP A 282 -21.53 41.66 -4.62
CA TRP A 282 -22.60 41.41 -5.65
C TRP A 282 -22.47 41.98 -7.09
N PRO A 283 -23.16 41.43 -8.15
CA PRO A 283 -23.77 40.11 -8.43
C PRO A 283 -23.36 39.50 -9.81
N ALA A 284 -24.12 38.52 -10.33
CA ALA A 284 -23.77 37.46 -11.28
C ALA A 284 -23.78 37.74 -12.82
N MET A 285 -23.07 36.83 -13.53
CA MET A 285 -23.15 36.36 -14.94
C MET A 285 -22.51 37.21 -16.08
N PRO A 286 -22.35 36.67 -17.31
CA PRO A 286 -21.38 35.65 -17.73
C PRO A 286 -20.53 36.11 -18.95
N CYS A 287 -19.27 35.68 -19.10
CA CYS A 287 -18.63 35.79 -20.42
C CYS A 287 -17.47 34.81 -20.61
N ALA A 288 -17.62 33.95 -21.60
CA ALA A 288 -16.55 33.17 -22.21
C ALA A 288 -15.53 34.11 -22.86
N LYS A 289 -14.25 33.95 -22.49
CA LYS A 289 -13.07 34.15 -23.34
C LYS A 289 -11.82 33.96 -22.48
N THR A 290 -11.17 32.81 -22.67
CA THR A 290 -9.72 32.61 -22.89
C THR A 290 -9.31 31.22 -22.40
N ALA A 291 -9.58 30.23 -23.23
CA ALA A 291 -8.71 29.07 -23.35
C ALA A 291 -7.43 29.54 -24.07
N LYS A 292 -6.27 29.43 -23.42
CA LYS A 292 -4.95 29.21 -24.04
C LYS A 292 -3.87 29.19 -22.97
N SER A 293 -2.98 28.20 -23.08
CA SER A 293 -1.80 27.91 -22.24
C SER A 293 -2.19 27.38 -20.84
N TRP A 294 -1.82 26.18 -20.39
CA TRP A 294 -0.49 25.58 -20.40
C TRP A 294 -0.58 24.05 -20.57
N ALA A 295 -0.24 23.58 -21.76
CA ALA A 295 0.24 22.24 -22.01
C ALA A 295 1.70 22.37 -22.46
N CYS A 296 2.66 22.22 -21.54
CA CYS A 296 4.04 21.83 -21.85
C CYS A 296 4.81 21.59 -20.54
N ALA A 297 4.92 20.33 -20.11
CA ALA A 297 6.06 19.79 -19.36
C ALA A 297 5.84 18.29 -19.10
N MET A 298 5.84 17.49 -20.17
CA MET A 298 6.26 16.09 -20.10
C MET A 298 7.71 16.01 -20.59
N ARG A 299 8.63 15.76 -19.66
CA ARG A 299 9.72 14.80 -19.78
C ARG A 299 9.85 14.07 -18.45
#